data_AF-A0A1A8TGT9-F1
#
_entry.id   AF-A0A1A8TGT9-F1
#
_cell.length_a   1.000
_cell.length_b   1.000
_cell.length_c   1.000
_cell.angle_alpha   90.00
_cell.angle_beta   90.00
_cell.angle_gamma   90.00
#
_symmetry.space_group_name_H-M   'P 1'
#
loop_
_entity.id
_entity.type
_entity.pdbx_description
1 polymer ?
#
loop_
_entity_poly.entity_id
_entity_poly.type
_entity_poly.pdbx_seq_one_letter_code
_entity_poly.pdbx_strand_id
1 'polypeptide(L)'
;MNKKDFLKTYNTINKMNLSTDAKSDSSSKEPKLYRSEQDEKLIKDMHYAKFQKNLHKTQQSDEFKTLIEKEEWDEQDMQKLLASLR
;
A
#
# COMPACT_ATOMS: atom_id res chain seq x y z
N MET A 1 -4.78 -1.17 -20.52
CA MET A 1 -5.20 0.21 -20.17
C MET A 1 -4.10 1.17 -20.58
N ASN A 2 -4.44 2.34 -21.14
CA ASN A 2 -3.46 3.31 -21.61
C ASN A 2 -3.05 4.26 -20.46
N LYS A 3 -1.79 4.74 -20.44
CA LYS A 3 -1.23 5.59 -19.36
C LYS A 3 -2.07 6.85 -19.10
N LYS A 4 -2.68 7.39 -20.16
CA LYS A 4 -3.57 8.55 -20.09
C LYS A 4 -4.86 8.25 -19.32
N ASP A 5 -5.42 7.06 -19.49
CA ASP A 5 -6.66 6.66 -18.82
C ASP A 5 -6.41 6.45 -17.33
N PHE A 6 -5.26 5.87 -16.96
CA PHE A 6 -4.85 5.69 -15.57
C PHE A 6 -4.64 7.03 -14.84
N LEU A 7 -3.95 8.00 -15.47
CA LEU A 7 -3.75 9.32 -14.88
C LEU A 7 -5.08 10.07 -14.72
N LYS A 8 -6.00 9.89 -15.65
CA LYS A 8 -7.33 10.49 -15.58
C LYS A 8 -8.13 9.91 -14.43
N THR A 9 -8.17 8.59 -14.28
CA THR A 9 -8.87 7.94 -13.16
C THR A 9 -8.25 8.29 -11.81
N TYR A 10 -6.92 8.28 -11.70
CA TYR A 10 -6.21 8.71 -10.49
C TYR A 10 -6.57 10.14 -10.08
N ASN A 11 -6.56 11.08 -11.03
CA ASN A 11 -6.93 12.47 -10.77
C ASN A 11 -8.41 12.63 -10.40
N THR A 12 -9.30 11.84 -11.00
CA THR A 12 -10.73 11.84 -10.67
C THR A 12 -10.97 11.33 -9.24
N ILE A 13 -10.32 10.23 -8.84
CA ILE A 13 -10.42 9.66 -7.49
C ILE A 13 -9.84 10.64 -6.46
N ASN A 14 -8.68 11.24 -6.76
CA ASN A 14 -8.06 12.21 -5.87
C ASN A 14 -8.98 13.42 -5.65
N LYS A 15 -9.58 13.96 -6.72
CA LYS A 15 -10.57 15.05 -6.61
C LYS A 15 -11.81 14.66 -5.81
N MET A 16 -12.31 13.43 -5.95
CA MET A 16 -13.45 12.95 -5.17
C MET A 16 -13.13 12.90 -3.68
N ASN A 17 -11.95 12.43 -3.30
CA ASN A 17 -11.49 12.41 -1.90
C ASN A 17 -11.37 13.83 -1.32
N LEU A 18 -10.85 14.79 -2.09
CA LEU A 18 -10.82 16.20 -1.67
C LEU A 18 -12.22 16.85 -1.59
N SER A 19 -13.20 16.35 -2.33
CA SER A 19 -14.57 16.89 -2.35
C SER A 19 -15.40 16.47 -1.14
N THR A 20 -15.07 15.32 -0.54
CA THR A 20 -15.71 14.82 0.68
C THR A 20 -15.29 15.56 1.94
N ASP A 21 -14.20 16.33 1.89
CA ASP A 21 -13.62 17.05 3.05
C ASP A 21 -14.10 18.50 3.19
N ALA A 22 -14.96 19.00 2.29
CA ALA A 22 -15.36 20.41 2.26
C ALA A 22 -16.52 20.80 3.21
N LYS A 23 -16.90 19.93 4.17
CA LYS A 23 -17.91 20.26 5.20
C LYS A 23 -17.53 19.74 6.58
N SER A 24 -16.55 20.35 7.24
CA SER A 24 -16.49 20.30 8.70
C SER A 24 -15.79 21.52 9.31
N ASP A 25 -16.49 22.66 9.32
CA ASP A 25 -16.27 23.67 10.36
C ASP A 25 -16.93 23.18 11.66
N SER A 26 -16.20 22.39 12.45
CA SER A 26 -16.28 22.35 13.92
C SER A 26 -15.16 21.47 14.46
N SER A 27 -14.32 22.03 15.33
CA SER A 27 -13.37 21.32 16.23
C SER A 27 -12.62 20.10 15.66
N SER A 28 -11.38 20.34 15.26
CA SER A 28 -10.25 19.40 15.23
C SER A 28 -10.46 18.10 16.03
N LYS A 29 -10.81 17.02 15.34
CA LYS A 29 -10.44 15.62 15.63
C LYS A 29 -11.06 14.80 14.52
N GLU A 30 -10.22 14.41 13.55
CA GLU A 30 -10.53 13.25 12.73
C GLU A 30 -11.05 12.14 13.66
N PRO A 31 -12.14 11.44 13.30
CA PRO A 31 -12.65 10.37 14.14
C PRO A 31 -11.51 9.38 14.40
N LYS A 32 -11.25 9.08 15.69
CA LYS A 32 -10.18 8.16 16.06
C LYS A 32 -10.44 6.83 15.34
N LEU A 33 -9.54 6.49 14.40
CA LEU A 33 -9.63 5.26 13.60
C LEU A 33 -9.60 4.01 14.50
N TYR A 34 -8.96 4.12 15.67
CA TYR A 34 -8.80 3.06 16.64
C TYR A 34 -9.53 3.38 17.96
N ARG A 35 -9.96 2.33 18.66
CA ARG A 35 -10.76 2.41 19.90
C ARG A 35 -10.01 3.08 21.06
N SER A 36 -8.70 2.88 21.13
CA SER A 36 -7.81 3.48 22.14
C SER A 36 -6.43 3.78 21.57
N GLU A 37 -5.67 4.62 22.26
CA GLU A 37 -4.26 4.91 21.91
C GLU A 37 -3.36 3.67 22.08
N GLN A 38 -3.73 2.79 23.00
CA GLN A 38 -3.04 1.52 23.24
C GLN A 38 -3.24 0.56 22.06
N ASP A 39 -4.47 0.47 21.54
CA ASP A 39 -4.78 -0.33 20.35
C ASP A 39 -4.05 0.21 19.12
N GLU A 40 -4.03 1.54 18.94
CA GLU A 40 -3.30 2.16 17.84
C GLU A 40 -1.81 1.84 17.91
N LYS A 41 -1.20 1.94 19.09
CA LYS A 41 0.21 1.58 19.29
C LYS A 41 0.45 0.10 18.98
N LEU A 42 -0.37 -0.79 19.52
CA LEU A 42 -0.25 -2.23 19.29
C LEU A 42 -0.36 -2.58 17.80
N ILE A 43 -1.34 -2.00 17.10
CA ILE A 43 -1.56 -2.20 15.68
C ILE A 43 -0.36 -1.69 14.87
N LYS A 44 0.15 -0.49 15.19
CA LYS A 44 1.35 0.07 14.55
C LYS A 44 2.59 -0.80 14.77
N ASP A 45 2.82 -1.25 16.00
CA ASP A 45 3.94 -2.13 16.34
C ASP A 45 3.86 -3.46 15.58
N MET A 46 2.66 -4.05 15.51
CA MET A 46 2.41 -5.26 14.73
C MET A 46 2.66 -5.04 13.23
N HIS A 47 2.17 -3.93 12.66
CA HIS A 47 2.40 -3.60 11.25
C HIS A 47 3.88 -3.37 10.96
N TYR A 48 4.59 -2.68 11.85
CA TYR A 48 6.02 -2.45 11.74
C TYR A 48 6.79 -3.77 11.78
N ALA A 49 6.47 -4.67 12.71
CA ALA A 49 7.07 -6.00 12.78
C ALA A 49 6.82 -6.83 11.50
N LYS A 50 5.60 -6.77 10.96
CA LYS A 50 5.25 -7.46 9.70
C LYS A 50 6.02 -6.86 8.52
N PHE A 51 6.16 -5.54 8.47
CA PHE A 51 6.95 -4.86 7.45
C PHE A 51 8.42 -5.28 7.51
N GLN A 52 9.03 -5.27 8.70
CA GLN A 52 10.43 -5.71 8.88
C GLN A 52 10.63 -7.17 8.46
N LYS A 53 9.70 -8.06 8.84
CA LYS A 53 9.73 -9.46 8.41
C LYS A 53 9.64 -9.60 6.89
N ASN A 54 8.74 -8.85 6.26
CA ASN A 54 8.57 -8.88 4.80
C ASN A 54 9.80 -8.33 4.09
N LEU A 55 10.35 -7.21 4.56
CA LEU A 55 11.57 -6.60 4.03
C LEU A 55 12.75 -7.57 4.08
N HIS A 56 12.95 -8.23 5.23
CA HIS A 56 14.00 -9.23 5.37
C HIS A 56 13.82 -10.40 4.39
N LYS A 57 12.59 -10.90 4.23
CA LYS A 57 12.28 -11.96 3.26
C LYS A 57 12.58 -11.54 1.82
N THR A 58 12.19 -10.32 1.42
CA THR A 58 12.47 -9.84 0.04
C THR A 58 13.95 -9.59 -0.19
N GLN A 59 14.70 -9.12 0.81
CA GLN A 59 16.16 -8.95 0.68
C GLN A 59 16.91 -10.28 0.54
N GLN A 60 16.40 -11.35 1.16
CA GLN A 60 17.00 -12.69 1.07
C GLN A 60 16.49 -13.52 -0.10
N SER A 61 15.41 -13.11 -0.77
CA SER A 61 14.87 -13.82 -1.92
C SER A 61 15.63 -13.45 -3.19
N ASP A 62 16.43 -14.39 -3.69
CA ASP A 62 17.12 -14.21 -4.97
C ASP A 62 16.13 -14.22 -6.15
N GLU A 63 15.04 -14.99 -6.05
CA GLU A 63 13.95 -14.95 -7.03
C GLU A 63 13.37 -13.54 -7.16
N PHE A 64 13.15 -12.85 -6.03
CA PHE A 64 12.62 -11.49 -6.04
C PHE A 64 13.61 -10.49 -6.66
N LYS A 65 14.92 -10.65 -6.42
CA LYS A 65 15.94 -9.81 -7.08
C LYS A 65 15.94 -10.01 -8.58
N THR A 66 15.87 -11.26 -9.05
CA THR A 66 15.82 -11.56 -10.49
C THR A 66 14.57 -10.98 -11.16
N LEU A 67 13.44 -10.93 -10.44
CA LEU A 67 12.20 -10.31 -10.93
C LEU A 67 12.32 -8.79 -11.02
N ILE A 68 13.01 -8.13 -10.07
CA ILE A 68 13.22 -6.67 -10.10
C ILE A 68 14.14 -6.25 -11.25
N GLU A 69 15.18 -7.03 -11.53
CA GLU A 69 16.18 -6.73 -12.57
C GLU A 69 15.65 -6.91 -14.00
N LYS A 70 14.53 -7.62 -14.16
CA LYS A 70 13.90 -7.88 -15.46
C LYS A 70 13.16 -6.63 -15.97
N GLU A 71 13.43 -6.24 -17.22
CA GLU A 71 12.88 -5.00 -17.81
C GLU A 71 11.37 -5.09 -18.12
N GLU A 72 10.90 -6.27 -18.54
CA GLU A 72 9.49 -6.56 -18.75
C GLU A 72 9.08 -7.81 -17.97
N TRP A 73 7.87 -7.76 -17.40
CA TRP A 73 7.28 -8.87 -16.65
C TRP A 73 6.27 -9.61 -17.51
N ASP A 74 6.39 -10.93 -17.53
CA ASP A 74 5.41 -11.83 -18.13
C ASP A 74 4.45 -12.41 -17.08
N GLU A 75 3.46 -13.17 -17.55
CA GLU A 75 2.46 -13.80 -16.68
C GLU A 75 3.09 -14.78 -15.68
N GLN A 76 4.19 -15.44 -16.05
CA GLN A 76 4.88 -16.37 -15.16
C GLN A 76 5.66 -15.64 -14.07
N ASP A 77 6.25 -14.50 -14.38
CA ASP A 77 6.91 -13.62 -13.40
C ASP A 77 5.93 -13.12 -12.35
N MET A 78 4.71 -12.73 -12.76
CA MET A 78 3.65 -12.35 -11.83
C MET A 78 3.22 -13.52 -10.95
N GLN A 79 3.10 -14.74 -11.49
CA GLN A 79 2.78 -15.91 -10.69
C GLN A 79 3.88 -16.24 -9.67
N LYS A 80 5.16 -16.14 -10.06
CA LYS A 80 6.30 -16.32 -9.16
C LYS A 80 6.31 -15.27 -8.04
N LEU A 81 6.06 -14.01 -8.38
CA LEU A 81 5.92 -12.94 -7.41
C LEU A 81 4.82 -13.26 -6.38
N LEU A 82 3.62 -13.62 -6.84
CA LEU A 82 2.49 -13.95 -5.97
C LEU A 82 2.75 -15.19 -5.11
N ALA A 83 3.45 -16.20 -5.65
CA ALA A 83 3.85 -17.37 -4.89
C ALA A 83 4.86 -17.03 -3.78
N SER A 84 5.82 -16.13 -4.04
CA SER A 84 6.82 -15.70 -3.06
C SER A 84 6.25 -14.86 -1.90
N LEU A 85 5.07 -14.27 -2.10
CA LEU A 85 4.38 -13.42 -1.12
C LEU A 85 3.40 -14.18 -0.20
N ARG A 86 3.09 -15.44 -0.52
CA ARG A 86 2.28 -16.33 0.33
C ARG A 86 3.09 -16.87 1.51
#